data_AF-A0A965GHP9-F1
#
_entry.id   AF-A0A965GHP9-F1
#
_cell.length_a   1.000
_cell.length_b   1.000
_cell.length_c   1.000
_cell.angle_alpha   90.00
_cell.angle_beta   90.00
_cell.angle_gamma   90.00
#
_symmetry.space_group_name_H-M   'P 1'
#
loop_
_entity.id
_entity.type
_entity.pdbx_description
1 polymer ?
#
loop_
_entity_poly.entity_id
_entity_poly.type
_entity_poly.pdbx_seq_one_letter_code
_entity_poly.pdbx_strand_id
1 'polypeptide(L)' 'MPAKDLDQIVSLCKRRGFVYPSGEIYGGFRSSYDYGPLGSLMLRNVKDAWIRSNVQQRDD' A
#
# COMPACT_ATOMS: atom_id res chain seq x y z
N MET A 1 -14.28 6.92 11.82
CA MET A 1 -14.79 7.86 10.80
C MET A 1 -13.98 7.67 9.53
N PRO A 2 -14.59 7.72 8.34
CA PRO A 2 -13.85 7.69 7.08
C PRO A 2 -12.89 8.90 6.99
N ALA A 3 -11.80 8.74 6.24
CA ALA A 3 -10.91 9.87 5.95
C ALA A 3 -11.68 10.97 5.20
N LYS A 4 -11.45 12.23 5.58
CA LYS A 4 -12.11 13.40 5.00
C LYS A 4 -11.40 13.89 3.73
N ASP A 5 -10.10 13.63 3.63
CA ASP A 5 -9.22 14.03 2.53
C ASP A 5 -8.10 12.99 2.32
N LEU A 6 -7.38 13.13 1.21
CA LEU A 6 -6.26 12.25 0.86
C LEU A 6 -5.06 12.47 1.79
N ASP A 7 -4.84 13.70 2.27
CA ASP A 7 -3.70 14.06 3.11
C ASP A 7 -3.71 13.31 4.45
N GLN A 8 -4.90 13.06 5.00
CA GLN A 8 -5.08 12.21 6.18
C GLN A 8 -4.60 10.78 5.94
N ILE A 9 -4.89 10.22 4.75
CA ILE A 9 -4.46 8.88 4.37
C ILE A 9 -2.94 8.86 4.20
N VAL A 10 -2.38 9.83 3.48
CA VAL A 10 -0.93 9.95 3.26
C VAL A 10 -0.18 10.08 4.59
N SER A 11 -0.66 10.92 5.50
CA SER A 11 -0.10 11.10 6.84
C SER A 11 -0.12 9.80 7.66
N LEU A 12 -1.23 9.05 7.61
CA LEU A 12 -1.32 7.75 8.26
C LEU A 12 -0.33 6.75 7.68
N CYS A 13 -0.27 6.66 6.34
CA CYS A 13 0.60 5.74 5.63
C CYS A 13 2.07 5.94 6.02
N LYS A 14 2.53 7.19 6.05
CA LYS A 14 3.89 7.53 6.45
C LYS A 14 4.14 7.24 7.94
N ARG A 15 3.22 7.64 8.83
CA ARG A 15 3.36 7.47 10.29
C ARG A 15 3.34 6.01 10.74
N ARG A 16 2.64 5.14 10.01
CA ARG A 16 2.46 3.72 10.36
C ARG A 16 3.33 2.76 9.53
N GLY A 17 4.05 3.26 8.54
CA GLY A 17 4.92 2.42 7.71
C GLY A 17 4.16 1.57 6.69
N PHE A 18 3.15 2.15 6.06
CA PHE A 18 2.50 1.58 4.88
C PHE A 18 3.23 1.98 3.59
N VAL A 19 3.32 3.28 3.31
CA VAL A 19 3.87 3.80 2.05
C VAL A 19 4.72 5.03 2.32
N TYR A 20 5.86 5.11 1.63
CA TYR A 20 6.80 6.23 1.67
C TYR A 20 7.03 6.77 0.25
N PRO A 21 7.25 8.08 0.07
CA PRO A 21 7.76 8.63 -1.18
C PRO A 21 9.13 8.04 -1.47
N SER A 22 9.35 7.53 -2.68
CA SER A 22 10.63 6.91 -3.00
C SER A 22 11.74 7.96 -3.09
N GLY A 23 12.92 7.63 -2.57
CA GLY A 23 14.06 8.54 -2.57
C GLY A 23 13.87 9.80 -1.72
N GLU A 24 13.01 9.77 -0.69
CA GLU A 24 12.70 10.93 0.17
C GLU A 24 13.96 11.62 0.71
N ILE A 25 14.98 10.86 1.12
CA ILE A 25 16.25 11.40 1.65
C ILE A 25 17.10 12.13 0.59
N TYR A 26 16.77 11.96 -0.70
CA TYR A 26 17.47 12.57 -1.84
C TYR A 26 16.60 13.61 -2.56
N GLY A 27 15.51 14.09 -1.95
CA GLY A 27 14.61 15.07 -2.56
C GLY A 27 13.39 14.48 -3.29
N GLY A 28 13.25 13.14 -3.28
CA GLY A 28 12.06 12.44 -3.74
C GLY A 28 11.98 12.23 -5.26
N PHE A 29 11.56 11.03 -5.65
CA PHE A 29 11.19 10.71 -7.03
C PHE A 29 9.70 10.92 -7.24
N ARG A 30 9.34 11.76 -8.22
CA ARG A 30 7.94 11.97 -8.59
C ARG A 30 7.37 10.65 -9.13
N SER A 31 6.15 10.32 -8.74
CA SER A 31 5.42 9.13 -9.20
C SER A 31 6.02 7.76 -8.79
N SER A 32 6.95 7.72 -7.84
CA SER A 32 7.47 6.46 -7.27
C SER A 32 7.28 6.40 -5.77
N TYR A 33 6.94 5.21 -5.27
CA TYR A 33 6.61 4.97 -3.86
C TYR A 33 7.14 3.62 -3.39
N ASP A 34 7.62 3.60 -2.15
CA ASP A 34 8.16 2.41 -1.50
C ASP A 34 7.20 1.92 -0.43
N TYR A 35 6.91 0.61 -0.41
CA TYR A 35 6.07 -0.01 0.61
C TYR A 35 6.88 -0.31 1.87
N GLY A 36 6.41 0.21 3.00
CA GLY A 36 6.99 -0.05 4.32
C GLY A 36 6.65 -1.44 4.87
N PRO A 37 7.04 -1.75 6.13
CA PRO A 37 6.82 -3.05 6.73
C PRO A 37 5.35 -3.48 6.76
N LEU A 38 4.43 -2.59 7.18
CA LEU A 38 3.00 -2.91 7.19
C LEU A 38 2.40 -2.88 5.78
N GLY A 39 2.90 -1.99 4.92
CA GLY A 39 2.41 -1.88 3.55
C GLY A 39 2.74 -3.10 2.69
N SER A 40 3.92 -3.68 2.87
CA SER A 40 4.32 -4.90 2.16
C SER A 40 3.46 -6.10 2.56
N LEU A 41 3.15 -6.25 3.84
CA LEU A 41 2.21 -7.28 4.34
C LEU A 41 0.80 -7.05 3.81
N MET A 42 0.31 -5.81 3.82
CA MET A 42 -1.00 -5.47 3.26
C MET A 42 -1.07 -5.80 1.77
N LEU A 43 -0.07 -5.38 0.99
CA LEU A 43 0.02 -5.66 -0.44
C LEU A 43 0.01 -7.16 -0.72
N ARG A 44 0.78 -7.93 0.06
CA ARG A 44 0.81 -9.39 -0.05
C ARG A 44 -0.56 -10.00 0.23
N ASN A 45 -1.20 -9.60 1.33
CA ASN A 45 -2.52 -10.13 1.70
C ASN A 45 -3.58 -9.85 0.63
N VAL A 46 -3.56 -8.67 0.01
CA VAL A 46 -4.47 -8.33 -1.10
C VAL A 46 -4.20 -9.19 -2.33
N LYS A 47 -2.93 -9.39 -2.70
CA LYS A 47 -2.54 -10.25 -3.83
C LYS A 47 -2.95 -11.70 -3.59
N ASP A 48 -2.66 -12.23 -2.41
CA ASP A 48 -2.99 -13.62 -2.04
C ASP A 48 -4.51 -13.84 -2.02
N ALA A 49 -5.28 -12.88 -1.50
CA ALA A 49 -6.74 -12.92 -1.54
C ALA A 49 -7.28 -12.93 -2.97
N TRP A 50 -6.70 -12.14 -3.87
CA TRP A 50 -7.10 -12.10 -5.27
C TRP A 50 -6.82 -13.41 -6.00
N ILE A 51 -5.63 -14.00 -5.82
CA ILE A 51 -5.26 -15.30 -6.42
C ILE A 51 -6.20 -16.39 -5.91
N ARG A 52 -6.47 -16.40 -4.60
CA ARG A 52 -7.37 -17.37 -4.00
C ARG A 52 -8.76 -17.29 -4.63
N SER A 53 -9.36 -16.10 -4.72
CA SER A 53 -10.73 -15.96 -5.21
C SER A 53 -10.87 -16.12 -6.73
N ASN A 54 -9.91 -15.62 -7.52
CA ASN A 54 -10.04 -15.57 -8.98
C ASN A 54 -9.37 -16.73 -9.70
N VAL A 55 -8.50 -17.50 -9.03
CA VAL A 55 -7.77 -18.60 -9.65
C VAL A 55 -8.04 -19.91 -8.92
N GLN A 56 -7.83 -19.96 -7.60
CA GLN A 56 -7.91 -21.23 -6.86
C GLN A 56 -9.34 -21.68 -6.58
N GLN A 57 -10.26 -20.74 -6.37
CA GLN A 57 -11.68 -20.99 -6.07
C GLN A 57 -12.59 -20.78 -7.28
N ARG A 58 -11.99 -20.68 -8.47
CA ARG A 58 -12.75 -20.50 -9.71
C ARG A 58 -13.20 -21.89 -10.20
N ASP A 59 -14.49 -22.02 -10.48
CA ASP A 59 -15.14 -23.29 -10.81
C ASP A 59 -15.21 -23.58 -12.32
N ASP A 60 -14.57 -22.77 -13.17
CA ASP A 60 -14.62 -22.91 -14.63
C ASP A 60 -13.46 -23.71 -15.25
#